data_AF-A0A386C6R5-F1
#
_entry.id   AF-A0A386C6R5-F1
#
_cell.length_a   1.000
_cell.length_b   1.000
_cell.length_c   1.000
_cell.angle_alpha   90.00
_cell.angle_beta   90.00
_cell.angle_gamma   90.00
#
_symmetry.space_group_name_H-M   'P 1'
#
loop_
_entity.id
_entity.type
_entity.pdbx_description
1 polymer ?
#
loop_
_entity_poly.entity_id
_entity_poly.type
_entity_poly.pdbx_seq_one_letter_code
_entity_poly.pdbx_strand_id
1 'polypeptide(L)'
;MVRFPTLEPSRWPRVAAALAALGFDALDVPLVWREHETAPGEFDFATGARDLDAMLAAARDAGLRAIVRLGPIATDDAPGLCLPERVLRDRACQARTRRQNPVIVPDPPRAAPLPSLASRAYRAEVA
;
A
#
# COMPACT_ATOMS: atom_id res chain seq x y z
N MET A 1 -9.62 -10.84 3.83
CA MET A 1 -8.67 -10.43 2.78
C MET A 1 -7.30 -10.94 3.18
N VAL A 2 -6.56 -11.61 2.29
CA VAL A 2 -5.18 -12.05 2.57
C VAL A 2 -4.23 -11.09 1.86
N ARG A 3 -3.42 -10.35 2.61
CA ARG A 3 -2.43 -9.44 2.02
C ARG A 3 -1.11 -10.19 1.82
N PHE A 4 -0.79 -10.49 0.56
CA PHE A 4 0.38 -11.30 0.19
C PHE A 4 1.71 -10.78 0.77
N PRO A 5 2.01 -9.46 0.78
CA PRO A 5 3.22 -8.93 1.40
C PRO A 5 3.39 -9.23 2.91
N THR A 6 2.33 -9.62 3.63
CA THR A 6 2.44 -10.02 5.06
C THR A 6 2.81 -11.48 5.24
N LEU A 7 2.84 -12.26 4.16
CA LEU A 7 3.23 -13.65 4.14
C LEU A 7 4.69 -13.79 3.72
N GLU A 8 5.34 -14.85 4.19
CA GLU A 8 6.64 -15.26 3.65
C GLU A 8 6.51 -15.56 2.14
N PRO A 9 7.37 -15.00 1.26
CA PRO A 9 7.26 -15.17 -0.20
C PRO A 9 7.17 -16.61 -0.68
N SER A 10 7.87 -17.52 0.00
CA SER A 10 7.82 -18.96 -0.29
C SER A 10 6.41 -19.58 -0.18
N ARG A 11 5.47 -18.91 0.50
CA ARG A 11 4.08 -19.37 0.68
C ARG A 11 3.14 -18.88 -0.41
N TRP A 12 3.51 -17.86 -1.19
CA TRP A 12 2.60 -17.25 -2.17
C TRP A 12 2.06 -18.24 -3.21
N PRO A 13 2.87 -19.12 -3.84
CA PRO A 13 2.34 -20.06 -4.82
C PRO A 13 1.29 -21.02 -4.21
N ARG A 14 1.55 -21.49 -2.98
CA ARG A 14 0.62 -22.37 -2.26
C ARG A 14 -0.69 -21.66 -1.92
N VAL A 15 -0.61 -20.42 -1.45
CA VAL A 15 -1.80 -19.63 -1.09
C VAL A 15 -2.61 -19.27 -2.33
N ALA A 16 -1.95 -18.85 -3.42
CA ALA A 16 -2.61 -18.56 -4.69
C ALA A 16 -3.33 -19.79 -5.24
N ALA A 17 -2.68 -20.96 -5.28
CA ALA A 17 -3.30 -22.21 -5.70
C ALA A 17 -4.50 -22.60 -4.82
N ALA A 18 -4.40 -22.40 -3.50
CA ALA A 18 -5.50 -22.66 -2.58
C ALA A 18 -6.70 -21.72 -2.82
N LEU A 19 -6.45 -20.44 -3.10
CA LEU A 19 -7.52 -19.49 -3.45
C LEU A 19 -8.18 -19.86 -4.78
N ALA A 20 -7.41 -20.24 -5.80
CA ALA A 20 -7.97 -20.74 -7.06
C ALA A 20 -8.84 -22.00 -6.84
N ALA A 21 -8.37 -22.95 -6.02
CA ALA A 21 -9.13 -24.17 -5.69
C ALA A 21 -10.43 -23.90 -4.92
N LEU A 22 -10.50 -22.80 -4.18
CA LEU A 22 -11.72 -22.33 -3.50
C LEU A 22 -12.69 -21.60 -4.45
N GLY A 23 -12.32 -21.41 -5.72
CA GLY A 23 -13.16 -20.76 -6.74
C GLY A 23 -13.01 -19.24 -6.82
N PHE A 24 -11.92 -18.66 -6.27
CA PHE A 24 -11.62 -17.24 -6.49
C PHE A 24 -11.10 -17.01 -7.92
N ASP A 25 -11.44 -15.85 -8.49
CA ASP A 25 -11.05 -15.46 -9.86
C ASP A 25 -9.88 -14.48 -9.92
N ALA A 26 -9.57 -13.84 -8.78
CA ALA A 26 -8.58 -12.77 -8.70
C ALA A 26 -7.95 -12.66 -7.30
N LEU A 27 -6.72 -12.15 -7.26
CA LEU A 27 -6.03 -11.70 -6.06
C LEU A 27 -6.05 -10.17 -5.99
N ASP A 28 -6.37 -9.64 -4.81
CA ASP A 28 -6.23 -8.22 -4.51
C ASP A 28 -4.82 -7.93 -3.97
N VAL A 29 -4.11 -7.00 -4.60
CA VAL A 29 -2.69 -6.69 -4.32
C VAL A 29 -2.56 -5.18 -4.04
N PRO A 30 -2.72 -4.73 -2.79
CA PRO A 30 -2.49 -3.34 -2.44
C PRO A 30 -1.00 -3.00 -2.43
N LEU A 31 -0.60 -2.00 -3.24
CA LEU A 31 0.77 -1.46 -3.21
C LEU A 31 0.86 -0.36 -2.17
N VAL A 32 1.45 -0.70 -1.02
CA VAL A 32 1.61 0.20 0.12
C VAL A 32 2.86 1.05 -0.08
N TRP A 33 2.69 2.35 -0.33
CA TRP A 33 3.79 3.26 -0.67
C TRP A 33 4.93 3.21 0.38
N ARG A 34 4.61 3.31 1.67
CA ARG A 34 5.63 3.25 2.74
C ARG A 34 6.44 1.95 2.82
N GLU A 35 5.91 0.86 2.27
CA GLU A 35 6.60 -0.42 2.26
C GLU A 35 7.56 -0.48 1.07
N HIS A 36 7.18 0.07 -0.07
CA HIS A 36 7.97 -0.01 -1.31
C HIS A 36 8.97 1.13 -1.49
N GLU A 37 8.76 2.31 -0.91
CA GLU A 37 9.74 3.39 -0.95
C GLU A 37 10.65 3.34 0.29
N THR A 38 11.86 2.80 0.12
CA THR A 38 12.81 2.56 1.22
C THR A 38 13.54 3.83 1.67
N ALA A 39 13.72 4.77 0.75
CA ALA A 39 14.21 6.13 0.98
C ALA A 39 13.56 7.08 -0.04
N PRO A 40 13.56 8.41 0.15
CA PRO A 40 12.91 9.33 -0.78
C PRO A 40 13.37 9.12 -2.24
N GLY A 41 12.45 8.71 -3.11
CA GLY A 41 12.72 8.38 -4.52
C GLY A 41 13.37 7.02 -4.79
N GLU A 42 13.67 6.23 -3.74
CA GLU A 42 14.24 4.89 -3.86
C GLU A 42 13.15 3.84 -3.61
N PHE A 43 12.90 3.01 -4.63
CA PHE A 43 11.85 2.00 -4.59
C PHE A 43 12.41 0.57 -4.68
N ASP A 44 11.83 -0.33 -3.89
CA ASP A 44 12.11 -1.76 -3.90
C ASP A 44 10.81 -2.53 -4.21
N PHE A 45 10.81 -3.17 -5.39
CA PHE A 45 9.73 -4.03 -5.88
C PHE A 45 10.21 -5.46 -6.16
N ALA A 46 11.41 -5.82 -5.71
CA ALA A 46 12.08 -7.06 -6.11
C ALA A 46 12.60 -7.88 -4.91
N THR A 47 12.56 -7.33 -3.69
CA THR A 47 13.16 -8.01 -2.54
C THR A 47 12.11 -8.54 -1.57
N GLY A 48 12.15 -9.85 -1.32
CA GLY A 48 11.38 -10.51 -0.26
C GLY A 48 9.89 -10.22 -0.36
N ALA A 49 9.29 -9.73 0.74
CA ALA A 49 7.87 -9.40 0.80
C ALA A 49 7.43 -8.27 -0.16
N ARG A 50 8.37 -7.50 -0.71
CA ARG A 50 8.11 -6.40 -1.65
C ARG A 50 8.20 -6.83 -3.11
N ASP A 51 8.56 -8.08 -3.38
CA ASP A 51 8.70 -8.61 -4.74
C ASP A 51 7.34 -8.71 -5.44
N LEU A 52 7.01 -7.66 -6.21
CA LEU A 52 5.74 -7.54 -6.92
C LEU A 52 5.67 -8.51 -8.10
N ASP A 53 6.78 -8.68 -8.81
CA ASP A 53 6.81 -9.58 -9.97
C ASP A 53 6.59 -11.03 -9.53
N ALA A 54 7.18 -11.47 -8.42
CA ALA A 54 6.94 -12.79 -7.87
C ALA A 54 5.50 -12.96 -7.37
N MET A 55 4.88 -11.93 -6.77
CA MET A 55 3.46 -11.98 -6.40
C MET A 55 2.55 -12.12 -7.63
N LEU A 56 2.79 -11.33 -8.68
CA LEU A 56 2.03 -11.39 -9.92
C LEU A 56 2.24 -12.70 -10.67
N ALA A 57 3.47 -13.25 -10.63
CA ALA A 57 3.78 -14.58 -11.15
C ALA A 57 2.98 -15.66 -10.41
N ALA A 58 2.93 -15.63 -9.07
CA ALA A 58 2.13 -16.58 -8.30
C ALA A 58 0.64 -16.50 -8.63
N ALA A 59 0.10 -15.31 -8.86
CA ALA A 59 -1.29 -15.12 -9.32
C ALA A 59 -1.52 -15.77 -10.69
N ARG A 60 -0.67 -15.42 -11.66
CA ARG A 60 -0.74 -15.92 -13.04
C ARG A 60 -0.63 -17.43 -13.09
N ASP A 61 0.34 -18.02 -12.37
CA ASP A 61 0.61 -19.45 -12.40
C ASP A 61 -0.53 -20.25 -11.74
N ALA A 62 -1.27 -19.64 -10.81
CA ALA A 62 -2.50 -20.20 -10.24
C ALA A 62 -3.75 -19.98 -11.12
N GLY A 63 -3.63 -19.32 -12.28
CA GLY A 63 -4.75 -18.98 -13.16
C GLY A 63 -5.63 -17.83 -12.64
N LEU A 64 -5.14 -17.06 -11.65
CA LEU A 64 -5.85 -15.94 -11.05
C LEU A 64 -5.49 -14.64 -11.76
N ARG A 65 -6.46 -13.72 -11.85
CA ARG A 65 -6.18 -12.32 -12.19
C ARG A 65 -5.54 -11.62 -10.99
N ALA A 66 -4.85 -10.50 -11.23
CA ALA A 66 -4.38 -9.64 -10.15
C ALA A 66 -5.04 -8.26 -10.28
N ILE A 67 -5.63 -7.78 -9.18
CA ILE A 67 -6.14 -6.41 -9.06
C ILE A 67 -5.10 -5.65 -8.23
N VAL A 68 -4.25 -4.89 -8.92
CA VAL A 68 -3.22 -4.08 -8.26
C VAL A 68 -3.85 -2.75 -7.84
N ARG A 69 -4.04 -2.56 -6.53
CA ARG A 69 -4.58 -1.31 -5.98
C ARG A 69 -3.45 -0.32 -5.75
N LEU A 70 -3.35 0.62 -6.67
CA LEU A 70 -2.42 1.75 -6.56
C LEU A 70 -2.94 2.75 -5.53
N GLY A 71 -2.03 3.28 -4.73
CA GLY A 71 -2.29 4.18 -3.62
C GLY A 71 -2.74 5.60 -4.02
N PRO A 72 -2.65 6.56 -3.08
CA PRO A 72 -1.77 6.53 -1.91
C PRO A 72 -2.26 5.61 -0.79
N ILE A 73 -3.57 5.57 -0.51
CA ILE A 73 -4.18 4.76 0.55
C ILE A 73 -4.70 3.46 -0.06
N ALA A 74 -3.82 2.47 -0.22
CA ALA A 74 -4.14 1.24 -0.93
C ALA A 74 -4.94 0.23 -0.08
N THR A 75 -4.78 0.24 1.23
CA THR A 75 -5.37 -0.72 2.18
C THR A 75 -5.55 -0.09 3.56
N ASP A 76 -6.29 -0.75 4.46
CA ASP A 76 -6.57 -0.33 5.83
C ASP A 76 -5.75 -1.08 6.90
N ASP A 77 -5.03 -2.13 6.49
CA ASP A 77 -4.18 -2.96 7.37
C ASP A 77 -2.72 -2.50 7.42
N ALA A 78 -2.38 -1.43 6.71
CA ALA A 78 -1.07 -0.78 6.75
C ALA A 78 -1.17 0.58 7.47
N PRO A 79 -0.28 0.87 8.44
CA PRO A 79 -0.37 2.07 9.25
C PRO A 79 -0.04 3.34 8.45
N GLY A 80 -0.49 4.49 8.96
CA GLY A 80 -0.12 5.79 8.43
C GLY A 80 -0.75 6.08 7.08
N LEU A 81 -1.95 5.57 6.83
CA LEU A 81 -2.66 5.74 5.56
C LEU A 81 -1.84 5.23 4.36
N CYS A 82 -1.02 4.20 4.55
CA CYS A 82 -0.05 3.67 3.58
C CYS A 82 1.08 4.64 3.17
N LEU A 83 1.17 5.84 3.75
CA LEU A 83 2.13 6.88 3.37
C LEU A 83 3.49 6.70 4.05
N PRO A 84 4.60 7.05 3.38
CA PRO A 84 5.88 7.19 4.05
C PRO A 84 5.80 8.17 5.21
N GLU A 85 6.51 7.89 6.31
CA GLU A 85 6.43 8.69 7.54
C GLU A 85 6.78 10.17 7.29
N ARG A 86 7.74 10.45 6.39
CA ARG A 86 8.13 11.82 6.02
C ARG A 86 6.97 12.62 5.44
N VAL A 87 6.14 11.99 4.59
CA VAL A 87 5.00 12.62 3.90
C VAL A 87 3.85 12.79 4.88
N LEU A 88 3.59 11.75 5.69
CA LEU A 88 2.54 11.77 6.70
C LEU A 88 2.78 12.86 7.75
N ARG A 89 4.02 13.01 8.23
CA ARG A 89 4.38 13.98 9.28
C ARG A 89 4.56 15.40 8.77
N ASP A 90 4.79 15.61 7.48
CA ASP A 90 4.94 16.96 6.94
C ASP A 90 3.60 17.71 6.95
N ARG A 91 3.52 18.74 7.79
CA ARG A 91 2.33 19.61 7.87
C ARG A 91 2.02 20.30 6.55
N ALA A 92 3.02 20.57 5.70
CA ALA A 92 2.78 21.13 4.39
C ALA A 92 2.04 20.14 3.48
N CYS A 93 2.21 18.84 3.67
CA CYS A 93 1.49 17.77 2.98
C CYS A 93 0.05 17.56 3.49
N GLN A 94 -0.28 17.99 4.71
CA GLN A 94 -1.55 17.67 5.36
C GLN A 94 -2.72 18.56 4.92
N ALA A 95 -3.91 17.95 4.86
CA ALA A 95 -5.19 18.65 4.80
C ALA A 95 -5.42 19.41 6.10
N ARG A 96 -5.95 20.63 5.99
CA ARG A 96 -6.13 21.54 7.12
C ARG A 96 -7.55 22.08 7.17
N THR A 97 -8.10 22.14 8.38
CA THR A 97 -9.36 22.81 8.68
C THR A 97 -9.25 24.32 8.44
N ARG A 98 -10.37 25.05 8.50
CA ARG A 98 -10.38 26.52 8.43
C ARG A 98 -9.48 27.19 9.48
N ARG A 99 -9.30 26.56 10.64
CA ARG A 99 -8.42 27.03 11.73
C ARG A 99 -6.95 26.62 11.56
N GLN A 100 -6.57 26.12 10.38
CA GLN A 100 -5.21 25.63 10.07
C GLN A 100 -4.76 24.40 10.86
N ASN A 101 -5.64 23.74 11.63
CA ASN A 101 -5.35 22.46 12.29
C ASN A 101 -5.42 21.31 11.26
N PRO A 102 -4.58 20.26 11.41
CA PRO A 102 -4.68 19.07 10.56
C PRO A 102 -6.09 18.45 10.61
N VAL A 103 -6.56 17.97 9.46
CA VAL A 103 -7.75 17.10 9.40
C VAL A 103 -7.30 15.72 9.83
N ILE A 104 -7.86 15.21 10.93
CA ILE A 104 -7.52 13.90 11.49
C ILE A 104 -8.55 12.87 11.05
N VAL A 105 -8.09 11.71 10.58
CA VAL A 105 -8.93 10.58 10.18
C VAL A 105 -8.59 9.32 10.98
N PRO A 106 -9.52 8.36 11.11
CA PRO A 106 -9.23 7.06 11.72
C PRO A 106 -8.13 6.32 10.95
N ASP A 107 -7.16 5.76 11.68
CA ASP A 107 -6.09 4.88 11.17
C ASP A 107 -5.80 3.80 12.24
N PRO A 108 -6.73 2.87 12.49
CA PRO A 108 -6.71 2.02 13.68
C PRO A 108 -5.38 1.28 13.87
N PRO A 109 -4.85 1.19 15.10
CA PRO A 109 -5.44 1.65 16.37
C PRO A 109 -5.21 3.14 16.68
N ARG A 110 -4.66 3.91 15.73
CA ARG A 110 -4.31 5.34 15.90
C ARG A 110 -5.27 6.23 15.10
N ALA A 111 -4.95 7.51 15.08
CA ALA A 111 -5.50 8.47 14.15
C ALA A 111 -4.33 9.13 13.40
N ALA A 112 -4.58 9.49 12.14
CA ALA A 112 -3.55 10.02 11.25
C ALA A 112 -4.00 11.36 10.63
N PRO A 113 -3.07 12.30 10.37
CA PRO A 113 -3.41 13.49 9.61
C PRO A 113 -3.61 13.13 8.13
N LEU A 114 -4.78 13.48 7.58
CA LEU A 114 -5.12 13.22 6.19
C LEU A 114 -4.21 14.04 5.26
N PRO A 115 -3.61 13.47 4.20
CA PRO A 115 -2.90 14.24 3.19
C PRO A 115 -3.86 15.16 2.41
N SER A 116 -3.34 16.31 1.96
CA SER A 116 -4.05 17.21 1.06
C SER A 116 -3.62 16.95 -0.38
N LEU A 117 -4.53 16.41 -1.20
CA LEU A 117 -4.29 16.27 -2.64
C LEU A 117 -4.10 17.64 -3.34
N ALA A 118 -4.59 18.72 -2.73
CA ALA A 118 -4.37 20.08 -3.21
C ALA A 118 -3.01 20.68 -2.78
N SER A 119 -2.31 20.07 -1.83
CA SER A 119 -1.01 20.57 -1.37
C SER A 119 0.04 20.45 -2.48
N ARG A 120 0.81 21.52 -2.68
CA ARG A 120 1.97 21.51 -3.58
C ARG A 120 3.10 20.65 -3.03
N ALA A 121 3.31 20.64 -1.71
CA ALA A 121 4.31 19.79 -1.07
C ALA A 121 3.96 18.31 -1.27
N TYR A 122 2.71 17.93 -1.00
CA TYR A 122 2.26 16.56 -1.22
C TYR A 122 2.37 16.14 -2.70
N ARG A 123 1.98 17.03 -3.63
CA ARG A 123 2.13 16.76 -5.06
C ARG A 123 3.58 16.63 -5.51
N ALA A 124 4.52 17.32 -4.86
CA ALA A 124 5.94 17.18 -5.17
C ALA A 124 6.51 15.82 -4.72
N GLU A 125 5.91 15.19 -3.70
CA GLU A 125 6.30 13.85 -3.25
C GLU A 125 5.81 12.72 -4.17
N VAL A 126 4.82 12.99 -5.03
CA VAL A 126 4.23 12.00 -5.96
C VAL A 126 4.51 12.32 -7.44
N ALA A 127 5.34 13.34 -7.71
CA ALA A 127 5.63 13.83 -9.05
C ALA A 127 6.74 13.05 -9.76
#